data_AF-A0A8S1FDK8-F1
#
_entry.id   AF-A0A8S1FDK8-F1
#
_cell.length_a   1.000
_cell.length_b   1.000
_cell.length_c   1.000
_cell.angle_alpha   90.00
_cell.angle_beta   90.00
_cell.angle_gamma   90.00
#
_symmetry.space_group_name_H-M   'P 1'
#
loop_
_entity.id
_entity.type
_entity.pdbx_description
1 polymer ?
#
loop_
_entity_poly.entity_id
_entity_poly.type
_entity_poly.pdbx_seq_one_letter_code
_entity_poly.pdbx_strand_id
1 'polypeptide(L)'
;MPEEEKTSSGGWWSWIGLGGSSATHLTNDRPQDIQTIHKSATTEKSEPSTSAEIIRPGPVNQVKNSDETGWDRVKALYNKGTMETDIVERVVRMSFLGGFIVGGATGYAQAKHAYDVNNVGRKYLSPRDAVKRNIDYAIVRFAKGGFGVGFKCALISGSIVLLTTHLAAYRDRFSSWYFPAISALVGGVFTFPVGLLGSVKAVGLGVSSGLTLSAVVHLYAMSIDKPVAEAYRTFKRDYEKELKTALEWDLRVEQLMKDENITWRQTAVKRLKQLDQQKLAANDD
;
A
#
# COMPACT_ATOMS: atom_id res chain seq x y z
N MET A 1 21.97 13.86 -43.35
CA MET A 1 21.85 13.92 -41.87
C MET A 1 20.71 12.98 -41.49
N PRO A 2 20.88 12.08 -40.52
CA PRO A 2 19.78 11.25 -40.04
C PRO A 2 18.81 12.07 -39.19
N GLU A 3 17.53 11.72 -39.22
CA GLU A 3 16.51 12.36 -38.38
C GLU A 3 16.51 11.75 -36.98
N GLU A 4 16.33 12.58 -35.95
CA GLU A 4 16.33 12.15 -34.54
C GLU A 4 14.91 11.77 -34.10
N GLU A 5 14.63 10.46 -34.02
CA GLU A 5 13.33 9.93 -33.60
C GLU A 5 13.04 10.25 -32.13
N LYS A 6 12.31 11.34 -31.89
CA LYS A 6 11.89 11.77 -30.55
C LYS A 6 10.76 10.91 -29.99
N THR A 7 11.10 9.71 -29.56
CA THR A 7 10.21 8.82 -28.80
C THR A 7 9.67 9.55 -27.56
N SER A 8 8.34 9.65 -27.45
CA SER A 8 7.69 10.32 -26.31
C SER A 8 7.87 9.50 -25.03
N SER A 9 8.81 9.91 -24.19
CA SER A 9 9.31 9.14 -23.05
C SER A 9 8.41 9.17 -21.79
N GLY A 10 7.10 9.34 -21.99
CA GLY A 10 6.07 9.40 -20.93
C GLY A 10 5.86 8.08 -20.18
N GLY A 11 6.80 7.71 -19.32
CA GLY A 11 6.68 6.53 -18.45
C GLY A 11 5.71 6.73 -17.27
N TRP A 12 5.49 5.66 -16.49
CA TRP A 12 4.74 5.63 -15.22
C TRP A 12 4.99 6.84 -14.30
N TRP A 13 6.22 7.35 -14.25
CA TRP A 13 6.59 8.55 -13.49
C TRP A 13 5.80 9.80 -13.89
N SER A 14 5.43 9.96 -15.17
CA SER A 14 4.54 11.05 -15.64
C SER A 14 3.10 10.86 -15.12
N TRP A 15 2.60 9.63 -15.06
CA TRP A 15 1.29 9.35 -14.45
C TRP A 15 1.28 9.59 -12.94
N ILE A 16 2.40 9.41 -12.24
CA ILE A 16 2.60 9.84 -10.84
C ILE A 16 3.00 11.34 -10.75
N GLY A 17 2.98 12.12 -11.84
CA GLY A 17 3.28 13.56 -11.83
C GLY A 17 4.74 13.92 -11.52
N LEU A 18 5.61 12.92 -11.41
CA LEU A 18 7.05 13.04 -11.18
C LEU A 18 7.82 13.30 -12.49
N GLY A 19 7.27 12.89 -13.63
CA GLY A 19 7.79 13.21 -14.96
C GLY A 19 7.49 14.66 -15.35
N GLY A 20 8.54 15.46 -15.58
CA GLY A 20 8.40 16.79 -16.16
C GLY A 20 7.80 16.72 -17.55
N SER A 21 6.68 17.42 -17.77
CA SER A 21 5.97 17.38 -19.06
C SER A 21 6.51 18.42 -20.03
N SER A 22 7.16 17.96 -21.10
CA SER A 22 7.24 18.71 -22.36
C SER A 22 5.85 18.83 -22.99
N ALA A 23 5.66 19.82 -23.86
CA ALA A 23 4.35 20.27 -24.30
C ALA A 23 3.56 19.25 -25.15
N THR A 24 2.24 19.34 -25.05
CA THR A 24 1.27 18.66 -25.93
C THR A 24 1.32 19.22 -27.36
N HIS A 25 1.20 18.34 -28.36
CA HIS A 25 0.68 18.70 -29.67
C HIS A 25 -0.43 17.73 -30.08
N LEU A 26 -1.40 18.23 -30.86
CA LEU A 26 -2.50 17.45 -31.41
C LEU A 26 -2.17 17.00 -32.83
N THR A 27 -2.46 15.75 -33.17
CA THR A 27 -2.81 15.32 -34.54
C THR A 27 -3.80 14.16 -34.47
N ASN A 28 -4.63 14.07 -35.50
CA ASN A 28 -5.61 13.02 -35.73
C ASN A 28 -5.00 11.89 -36.57
N ASP A 29 -5.52 10.66 -36.48
CA ASP A 29 -5.99 9.84 -37.62
C ASP A 29 -6.31 8.38 -37.20
N ARG A 30 -7.04 7.67 -38.06
CA ARG A 30 -7.65 6.34 -37.83
C ARG A 30 -7.99 5.67 -39.19
N PRO A 31 -8.45 4.40 -39.22
CA PRO A 31 -7.72 3.14 -39.12
C PRO A 31 -7.53 2.44 -40.48
N GLN A 32 -6.83 1.30 -40.50
CA GLN A 32 -7.04 0.21 -41.47
C GLN A 32 -6.95 -1.17 -40.77
N ASP A 33 -7.69 -2.15 -41.28
CA ASP A 33 -7.77 -3.54 -40.79
C ASP A 33 -6.78 -4.48 -41.51
N ILE A 34 -6.64 -5.73 -41.02
CA ILE A 34 -6.92 -6.98 -41.78
C ILE A 34 -6.52 -8.24 -40.95
N GLN A 35 -7.11 -9.39 -41.29
CA GLN A 35 -7.06 -10.66 -40.56
C GLN A 35 -6.16 -11.73 -41.22
N THR A 36 -5.62 -12.66 -40.42
CA THR A 36 -5.53 -14.13 -40.66
C THR A 36 -4.86 -14.76 -39.41
N ILE A 37 -5.47 -15.69 -38.66
CA ILE A 37 -5.84 -17.09 -38.94
C ILE A 37 -4.64 -17.97 -39.30
N HIS A 38 -4.25 -18.85 -38.37
CA HIS A 38 -3.97 -20.26 -38.68
C HIS A 38 -4.20 -21.18 -37.46
N LYS A 39 -4.59 -22.44 -37.70
CA LYS A 39 -4.78 -23.49 -36.69
C LYS A 39 -3.63 -24.50 -36.72
N SER A 40 -3.41 -25.20 -35.60
CA SER A 40 -3.16 -26.66 -35.57
C SER A 40 -3.31 -27.23 -34.14
N ALA A 41 -3.60 -28.53 -34.02
CA ALA A 41 -3.73 -29.26 -32.76
C ALA A 41 -2.41 -29.95 -32.34
N THR A 42 -2.30 -30.63 -31.20
CA THR A 42 -2.68 -32.06 -31.04
C THR A 42 -2.80 -32.47 -29.55
N THR A 43 -3.46 -33.60 -29.28
CA THR A 43 -3.94 -34.13 -27.99
C THR A 43 -2.95 -35.09 -27.29
N GLU A 44 -3.37 -35.68 -26.15
CA GLU A 44 -2.82 -36.84 -25.37
C GLU A 44 -1.84 -36.50 -24.21
N LYS A 45 -1.85 -37.16 -23.03
CA LYS A 45 -2.77 -38.14 -22.36
C LYS A 45 -2.42 -38.27 -20.85
N SER A 46 -3.20 -39.03 -20.07
CA SER A 46 -3.15 -39.21 -18.61
C SER A 46 -2.55 -40.60 -18.18
N GLU A 47 -2.47 -41.06 -16.91
CA GLU A 47 -3.11 -40.68 -15.62
C GLU A 47 -2.16 -40.95 -14.37
N PRO A 48 -2.48 -41.50 -13.15
CA PRO A 48 -1.73 -41.17 -11.91
C PRO A 48 -1.17 -42.37 -11.08
N SER A 49 -0.49 -42.10 -9.93
CA SER A 49 -0.16 -43.12 -8.91
C SER A 49 -0.08 -42.62 -7.43
N THR A 50 -1.15 -42.94 -6.68
CA THR A 50 -1.20 -43.62 -5.37
C THR A 50 -0.10 -43.49 -4.28
N SER A 51 -0.55 -43.08 -3.07
CA SER A 51 -0.09 -43.42 -1.70
C SER A 51 1.29 -43.02 -1.13
N ALA A 52 1.26 -42.32 0.02
CA ALA A 52 1.66 -42.88 1.33
C ALA A 52 1.14 -41.99 2.49
N GLU A 53 0.75 -42.60 3.63
CA GLU A 53 0.24 -41.91 4.83
C GLU A 53 1.09 -42.24 6.07
N ILE A 54 1.39 -41.24 6.91
CA ILE A 54 2.10 -41.41 8.19
C ILE A 54 1.40 -40.57 9.26
N ILE A 55 1.12 -41.16 10.42
CA ILE A 55 0.22 -40.61 11.46
C ILE A 55 0.98 -40.47 12.80
N ARG A 56 0.51 -39.53 13.63
CA ARG A 56 0.71 -39.34 15.11
C ARG A 56 1.72 -38.24 15.51
N PRO A 57 1.52 -37.56 16.66
CA PRO A 57 0.24 -37.22 17.32
C PRO A 57 0.13 -35.72 17.72
N GLY A 58 -1.09 -35.26 18.04
CA GLY A 58 -1.33 -34.02 18.82
C GLY A 58 -1.24 -34.28 20.35
N PRO A 59 -1.64 -33.33 21.24
CA PRO A 59 -2.55 -32.21 20.96
C PRO A 59 -2.18 -30.82 21.57
N VAL A 60 -2.66 -29.74 20.94
CA VAL A 60 -3.09 -28.51 21.62
C VAL A 60 -4.38 -28.02 20.94
N ASN A 61 -5.36 -27.60 21.72
CA ASN A 61 -6.71 -27.28 21.23
C ASN A 61 -6.75 -25.99 20.40
N GLN A 62 -6.61 -26.11 19.08
CA GLN A 62 -7.39 -25.27 18.17
C GLN A 62 -8.75 -25.94 17.97
N VAL A 63 -9.84 -25.20 18.19
CA VAL A 63 -11.17 -25.60 17.70
C VAL A 63 -11.17 -25.42 16.20
N LYS A 64 -10.61 -26.40 15.50
CA LYS A 64 -10.59 -26.47 14.04
C LYS A 64 -11.98 -26.93 13.60
N ASN A 65 -12.91 -25.98 13.49
CA ASN A 65 -14.24 -26.23 12.95
C ASN A 65 -14.09 -26.94 11.61
N SER A 66 -14.77 -28.08 11.46
CA SER A 66 -15.00 -28.67 10.15
C SER A 66 -15.70 -27.65 9.26
N ASP A 67 -15.37 -27.67 7.97
CA ASP A 67 -16.13 -27.00 6.91
C ASP A 67 -16.17 -25.46 6.92
N GLU A 68 -15.23 -24.79 7.59
CA GLU A 68 -14.96 -23.36 7.33
C GLU A 68 -14.50 -23.14 5.88
N THR A 69 -15.38 -22.58 5.05
CA THR A 69 -15.06 -22.33 3.63
C THR A 69 -14.01 -21.22 3.50
N GLY A 70 -13.33 -21.17 2.34
CA GLY A 70 -12.40 -20.08 2.04
C GLY A 70 -13.05 -18.69 2.06
N TRP A 71 -14.37 -18.62 1.86
CA TRP A 71 -15.13 -17.38 1.94
C TRP A 71 -15.37 -16.95 3.39
N ASP A 72 -15.59 -17.88 4.32
CA ASP A 72 -15.82 -17.56 5.74
C ASP A 72 -14.55 -17.04 6.43
N ARG A 73 -13.37 -17.56 6.06
CA ARG A 73 -12.08 -16.96 6.47
C ARG A 73 -11.89 -15.53 5.95
N VAL A 74 -12.43 -15.21 4.76
CA VAL A 74 -12.40 -13.84 4.21
C VAL A 74 -13.43 -12.94 4.90
N LYS A 75 -14.61 -13.45 5.32
CA LYS A 75 -15.54 -12.69 6.18
C LYS A 75 -14.93 -12.39 7.55
N ALA A 76 -14.28 -13.38 8.17
CA ALA A 76 -13.68 -13.24 9.49
C ALA A 76 -12.62 -12.11 9.57
N LEU A 77 -11.96 -11.82 8.45
CA LEU A 77 -11.04 -10.69 8.27
C LEU A 77 -11.66 -9.32 8.55
N TYR A 78 -12.96 -9.14 8.30
CA TYR A 78 -13.69 -7.88 8.49
C TYR A 78 -14.28 -7.69 9.89
N ASN A 79 -14.09 -8.65 10.80
CA ASN A 79 -14.43 -8.47 12.21
C ASN A 79 -13.52 -7.40 12.85
N LYS A 80 -14.05 -6.65 13.83
CA LYS A 80 -13.27 -5.63 14.54
C LYS A 80 -12.10 -6.26 15.31
N GLY A 81 -10.93 -5.62 15.26
CA GLY A 81 -9.74 -6.08 15.97
C GLY A 81 -8.89 -7.12 15.25
N THR A 82 -9.05 -7.26 13.92
CA THR A 82 -8.13 -8.06 13.09
C THR A 82 -6.88 -7.26 12.71
N MET A 83 -5.71 -7.90 12.77
CA MET A 83 -4.43 -7.36 12.26
C MET A 83 -4.58 -6.78 10.84
N GLU A 84 -5.30 -7.49 9.99
CA GLU A 84 -5.41 -7.24 8.55
C GLU A 84 -6.11 -5.90 8.24
N THR A 85 -7.09 -5.49 9.05
CA THR A 85 -7.81 -4.22 8.83
C THR A 85 -6.98 -3.02 9.28
N ASP A 86 -6.28 -3.12 10.42
CA ASP A 86 -5.33 -2.09 10.87
C ASP A 86 -4.18 -1.93 9.88
N ILE A 87 -3.55 -3.03 9.42
CA ILE A 87 -2.42 -2.96 8.48
C ILE A 87 -2.83 -2.29 7.16
N VAL A 88 -4.03 -2.58 6.63
CA VAL A 88 -4.54 -1.88 5.43
C VAL A 88 -4.68 -0.39 5.70
N GLU A 89 -5.33 0.02 6.81
CA GLU A 89 -5.51 1.44 7.11
C GLU A 89 -4.17 2.15 7.35
N ARG A 90 -3.26 1.52 8.11
CA ARG A 90 -1.93 2.03 8.44
C ARG A 90 -1.06 2.19 7.19
N VAL A 91 -1.06 1.21 6.28
CA VAL A 91 -0.32 1.30 5.00
C VAL A 91 -0.95 2.35 4.07
N VAL A 92 -2.27 2.43 3.96
CA VAL A 92 -2.97 3.46 3.17
C VAL A 92 -2.62 4.86 3.69
N ARG A 93 -2.69 5.07 5.02
CA ARG A 93 -2.38 6.35 5.67
C ARG A 93 -0.91 6.77 5.49
N MET A 94 0.04 5.85 5.69
CA MET A 94 1.46 6.12 5.50
C MET A 94 1.83 6.33 4.03
N SER A 95 1.21 5.58 3.11
CA SER A 95 1.45 5.71 1.67
C SER A 95 0.83 6.97 1.08
N PHE A 96 -0.31 7.42 1.62
CA PHE A 96 -0.86 8.74 1.34
C PHE A 96 0.13 9.84 1.77
N LEU A 97 0.63 9.79 3.01
CA LEU A 97 1.55 10.81 3.53
C LEU A 97 2.89 10.82 2.78
N GLY A 98 3.48 9.66 2.51
CA GLY A 98 4.71 9.54 1.73
C GLY A 98 4.55 10.07 0.30
N GLY A 99 3.49 9.65 -0.40
CA GLY A 99 3.17 10.17 -1.73
C GLY A 99 2.83 11.66 -1.73
N PHE A 100 2.21 12.18 -0.67
CA PHE A 100 1.92 13.60 -0.50
C PHE A 100 3.19 14.43 -0.34
N ILE A 101 4.15 13.99 0.48
CA ILE A 101 5.44 14.67 0.66
C ILE A 101 6.25 14.63 -0.65
N VAL A 102 6.37 13.47 -1.29
CA VAL A 102 7.16 13.30 -2.52
C VAL A 102 6.54 14.08 -3.71
N GLY A 103 5.23 13.91 -3.95
CA GLY A 103 4.53 14.63 -5.01
C GLY A 103 4.34 16.13 -4.74
N GLY A 104 4.34 16.53 -3.47
CA GLY A 104 4.40 17.93 -3.08
C GLY A 104 5.77 18.54 -3.38
N ALA A 105 6.86 17.86 -3.02
CA ALA A 105 8.22 18.33 -3.27
C ALA A 105 8.54 18.48 -4.77
N THR A 106 8.10 17.54 -5.62
CA THR A 106 8.26 17.68 -7.08
C THR A 106 7.32 18.73 -7.67
N GLY A 107 6.07 18.82 -7.20
CA GLY A 107 5.15 19.88 -7.56
C GLY A 107 5.69 21.28 -7.23
N TYR A 108 6.35 21.42 -6.08
CA TYR A 108 7.09 22.62 -5.66
C TYR A 108 8.29 22.91 -6.57
N ALA A 109 9.13 21.91 -6.86
CA ALA A 109 10.30 22.09 -7.73
C ALA A 109 9.92 22.54 -9.15
N GLN A 110 8.90 21.89 -9.74
CA GLN A 110 8.32 22.30 -11.03
C GLN A 110 7.71 23.70 -10.95
N ALA A 111 7.00 24.03 -9.86
CA ALA A 111 6.40 25.35 -9.67
C ALA A 111 7.45 26.45 -9.56
N LYS A 112 8.54 26.23 -8.81
CA LYS A 112 9.65 27.18 -8.69
C LYS A 112 10.31 27.42 -10.05
N HIS A 113 10.68 26.36 -10.78
CA HIS A 113 11.27 26.50 -12.11
C HIS A 113 10.34 27.26 -13.07
N ALA A 114 9.04 26.93 -13.08
CA ALA A 114 8.05 27.65 -13.86
C ALA A 114 7.85 29.11 -13.40
N TYR A 115 7.98 29.41 -12.10
CA TYR A 115 7.89 30.77 -11.58
C TYR A 115 9.11 31.60 -12.00
N ASP A 116 10.31 31.06 -11.86
CA ASP A 116 11.55 31.75 -12.18
C ASP A 116 11.63 32.08 -13.69
N VAL A 117 11.18 31.17 -14.57
CA VAL A 117 11.09 31.39 -16.02
C VAL A 117 9.97 32.39 -16.40
N ASN A 118 8.75 32.24 -15.89
CA ASN A 118 7.60 33.04 -16.34
C ASN A 118 7.53 34.47 -15.73
N ASN A 119 8.43 34.83 -14.82
CA ASN A 119 8.45 36.14 -14.19
C ASN A 119 9.66 37.02 -14.56
N VAL A 120 10.54 36.57 -15.46
CA VAL A 120 11.60 37.41 -16.02
C VAL A 120 10.99 38.68 -16.63
N GLY A 121 11.52 39.84 -16.26
CA GLY A 121 11.07 41.16 -16.75
C GLY A 121 9.84 41.76 -16.05
N ARG A 122 9.16 41.05 -15.12
CA ARG A 122 8.01 41.63 -14.40
C ARG A 122 8.45 42.61 -13.30
N LYS A 123 7.96 43.85 -13.37
CA LYS A 123 8.07 44.84 -12.29
C LYS A 123 7.03 44.56 -11.20
N TYR A 124 7.48 44.35 -9.97
CA TYR A 124 6.61 44.22 -8.78
C TYR A 124 6.53 45.55 -8.03
N LEU A 125 5.44 45.79 -7.29
CA LEU A 125 5.31 47.00 -6.45
C LEU A 125 6.27 47.00 -5.25
N SER A 126 6.70 45.81 -4.79
CA SER A 126 7.63 45.65 -3.69
C SER A 126 8.33 44.28 -3.76
N PRO A 127 9.60 44.14 -3.32
CA PRO A 127 10.23 42.83 -3.13
C PRO A 127 9.41 41.90 -2.22
N ARG A 128 8.65 42.44 -1.25
CA ARG A 128 7.79 41.64 -0.37
C ARG A 128 6.57 41.05 -1.09
N ASP A 129 6.00 41.75 -2.07
CA ASP A 129 4.91 41.22 -2.92
C ASP A 129 5.40 40.06 -3.80
N ALA A 130 6.58 40.22 -4.40
CA ALA A 130 7.21 39.18 -5.22
C ALA A 130 7.46 37.89 -4.42
N VAL A 131 7.96 38.00 -3.18
CA VAL A 131 8.18 36.84 -2.29
C VAL A 131 6.86 36.19 -1.90
N LYS A 132 5.85 36.97 -1.47
CA LYS A 132 4.54 36.43 -1.09
C LYS A 132 3.90 35.65 -2.24
N ARG A 133 3.85 36.23 -3.44
CA ARG A 133 3.20 35.61 -4.61
C ARG A 133 3.91 34.37 -5.12
N ASN A 134 5.23 34.26 -4.92
CA ASN A 134 5.99 33.03 -5.14
C ASN A 134 5.58 31.95 -4.14
N ILE A 135 5.56 32.27 -2.83
CA ILE A 135 5.16 31.34 -1.76
C ILE A 135 3.71 30.86 -1.94
N ASP A 136 2.76 31.76 -2.19
CA ASP A 136 1.35 31.42 -2.42
C ASP A 136 1.20 30.45 -3.62
N TYR A 137 1.86 30.72 -4.74
CA TYR A 137 1.85 29.84 -5.93
C TYR A 137 2.51 28.48 -5.65
N ALA A 138 3.64 28.48 -4.93
CA ALA A 138 4.39 27.30 -4.58
C ALA A 138 3.61 26.38 -3.62
N ILE A 139 2.91 26.94 -2.63
CA ILE A 139 2.03 26.19 -1.70
C ILE A 139 0.86 25.55 -2.45
N VAL A 140 0.17 26.30 -3.33
CA VAL A 140 -0.95 25.77 -4.12
C VAL A 140 -0.48 24.63 -5.03
N ARG A 141 0.71 24.73 -5.62
CA ARG A 141 1.30 23.67 -6.45
C ARG A 141 1.78 22.47 -5.64
N PHE A 142 2.40 22.69 -4.48
CA PHE A 142 2.76 21.63 -3.52
C PHE A 142 1.52 20.85 -3.09
N ALA A 143 0.46 21.53 -2.65
CA ALA A 143 -0.78 20.87 -2.21
C ALA A 143 -1.48 20.11 -3.34
N LYS A 144 -1.58 20.69 -4.55
CA LYS A 144 -2.21 20.03 -5.70
C LYS A 144 -1.40 18.84 -6.23
N GLY A 145 -0.06 18.93 -6.24
CA GLY A 145 0.82 17.81 -6.56
C GLY A 145 0.72 16.71 -5.51
N GLY A 146 0.98 17.05 -4.24
CA GLY A 146 0.95 16.13 -3.12
C GLY A 146 -0.37 15.38 -3.00
N PHE A 147 -1.52 16.04 -3.08
CA PHE A 147 -2.82 15.35 -2.97
C PHE A 147 -3.05 14.36 -4.13
N GLY A 148 -2.75 14.77 -5.38
CA GLY A 148 -2.91 13.92 -6.55
C GLY A 148 -1.98 12.70 -6.58
N VAL A 149 -0.77 12.83 -6.01
CA VAL A 149 0.20 11.75 -5.90
C VAL A 149 -0.08 10.85 -4.70
N GLY A 150 -0.29 11.43 -3.51
CA GLY A 150 -0.64 10.72 -2.28
C GLY A 150 -1.86 9.84 -2.46
N PHE A 151 -2.91 10.34 -3.12
CA PHE A 151 -4.11 9.54 -3.39
C PHE A 151 -3.84 8.34 -4.32
N LYS A 152 -3.02 8.50 -5.37
CA LYS A 152 -2.62 7.38 -6.26
C LYS A 152 -1.76 6.35 -5.52
N CYS A 153 -0.78 6.80 -4.73
CA CYS A 153 0.05 5.93 -3.90
C CYS A 153 -0.78 5.15 -2.87
N ALA A 154 -1.76 5.80 -2.24
CA ALA A 154 -2.67 5.19 -1.28
C ALA A 154 -3.57 4.11 -1.92
N LEU A 155 -4.13 4.36 -3.11
CA LEU A 155 -4.93 3.37 -3.83
C LEU A 155 -4.10 2.15 -4.29
N ILE A 156 -2.89 2.37 -4.82
CA ILE A 156 -2.01 1.28 -5.27
C ILE A 156 -1.55 0.43 -4.08
N SER A 157 -0.97 1.04 -3.05
CA SER A 157 -0.50 0.31 -1.87
C SER A 157 -1.63 -0.39 -1.11
N GLY A 158 -2.76 0.30 -0.92
CA GLY A 158 -3.95 -0.26 -0.29
C GLY A 158 -4.50 -1.47 -1.04
N SER A 159 -4.60 -1.40 -2.38
CA SER A 159 -5.05 -2.55 -3.19
C SER A 159 -4.06 -3.72 -3.21
N ILE A 160 -2.74 -3.48 -3.22
CA ILE A 160 -1.73 -4.55 -3.09
C ILE A 160 -1.87 -5.26 -1.75
N VAL A 161 -1.95 -4.52 -0.63
CA VAL A 161 -2.11 -5.12 0.70
C VAL A 161 -3.44 -5.86 0.79
N LEU A 162 -4.56 -5.22 0.43
CA LEU A 162 -5.89 -5.85 0.45
C LEU A 162 -5.91 -7.17 -0.31
N LEU A 163 -5.44 -7.20 -1.57
CA LEU A 163 -5.42 -8.41 -2.38
C LEU A 163 -4.50 -9.49 -1.80
N THR A 164 -3.34 -9.11 -1.23
CA THR A 164 -2.40 -10.06 -0.61
C THR A 164 -3.01 -10.68 0.65
N THR A 165 -3.59 -9.86 1.52
CA THR A 165 -4.32 -10.23 2.73
C THR A 165 -5.51 -11.16 2.42
N HIS A 166 -6.32 -10.83 1.40
CA HIS A 166 -7.45 -11.66 0.98
C HIS A 166 -7.00 -13.02 0.42
N LEU A 167 -5.95 -13.04 -0.42
CA LEU A 167 -5.42 -14.27 -0.99
C LEU A 167 -4.80 -15.19 0.09
N ALA A 168 -4.10 -14.60 1.07
CA ALA A 168 -3.56 -15.32 2.21
C ALA A 168 -4.67 -15.95 3.09
N ALA A 169 -5.72 -15.19 3.42
CA ALA A 169 -6.85 -15.66 4.21
C ALA A 169 -7.66 -16.77 3.49
N TYR A 170 -7.95 -16.59 2.20
CA TYR A 170 -8.68 -17.56 1.39
C TYR A 170 -7.96 -18.93 1.35
N ARG A 171 -6.64 -18.90 1.13
CA ARG A 171 -5.81 -20.07 0.83
C ARG A 171 -5.13 -20.72 2.05
N ASP A 172 -5.18 -20.09 3.23
CA ASP A 172 -4.52 -20.46 4.52
C ASP A 172 -3.00 -20.76 4.41
N ARG A 173 -2.37 -20.47 3.27
CA ARG A 173 -0.95 -20.71 3.03
C ARG A 173 -0.31 -19.45 2.48
N PHE A 174 0.46 -18.79 3.34
CA PHE A 174 1.32 -17.67 2.98
C PHE A 174 2.42 -18.12 2.01
N SER A 175 2.68 -17.34 0.97
CA SER A 175 3.77 -17.57 0.03
C SER A 175 4.35 -16.23 -0.41
N SER A 176 5.67 -16.09 -0.31
CA SER A 176 6.42 -14.88 -0.67
C SER A 176 6.30 -14.51 -2.17
N TRP A 177 5.77 -15.40 -3.01
CA TRP A 177 5.49 -15.14 -4.43
C TRP A 177 4.23 -14.29 -4.66
N TYR A 178 3.34 -14.17 -3.67
CA TYR A 178 2.16 -13.31 -3.80
C TYR A 178 2.55 -11.83 -3.97
N PHE A 179 3.62 -11.36 -3.32
CA PHE A 179 4.06 -9.96 -3.42
C PHE A 179 4.44 -9.53 -4.86
N PRO A 180 5.38 -10.17 -5.58
CA PRO A 180 5.67 -9.79 -6.97
C PRO A 180 4.49 -10.01 -7.91
N ALA A 181 3.70 -11.08 -7.72
CA ALA A 181 2.55 -11.36 -8.59
C ALA A 181 1.43 -10.31 -8.45
N ILE A 182 1.08 -9.91 -7.23
CA ILE A 182 0.02 -8.93 -6.96
C ILE A 182 0.50 -7.51 -7.28
N SER A 183 1.74 -7.14 -6.92
CA SER A 183 2.29 -5.84 -7.27
C SER A 183 2.41 -5.63 -8.79
N ALA A 184 2.75 -6.69 -9.55
CA ALA A 184 2.71 -6.67 -11.00
C ALA A 184 1.29 -6.49 -11.55
N LEU A 185 0.32 -7.25 -11.05
CA LEU A 185 -1.09 -7.17 -11.45
C LEU A 185 -1.68 -5.77 -11.20
N VAL A 186 -1.51 -5.23 -9.99
CA VAL A 186 -1.99 -3.90 -9.62
C VAL A 186 -1.29 -2.82 -10.46
N GLY A 187 0.04 -2.88 -10.59
CA GLY A 187 0.80 -1.92 -11.40
C GLY A 187 0.32 -1.86 -12.85
N GLY A 188 0.10 -3.02 -13.47
CA GLY A 188 -0.45 -3.13 -14.82
C GLY A 188 -1.88 -2.58 -14.92
N VAL A 189 -2.80 -3.02 -14.05
CA VAL A 189 -4.22 -2.61 -14.10
C VAL A 189 -4.38 -1.09 -13.90
N PHE A 190 -3.71 -0.49 -12.91
CA PHE A 190 -3.82 0.94 -12.63
C PHE A 190 -3.18 1.83 -13.70
N THR A 191 -2.32 1.29 -14.59
CA THR A 191 -1.73 2.05 -15.71
C THR A 191 -2.16 1.60 -17.10
N PHE A 192 -3.10 0.66 -17.21
CA PHE A 192 -3.76 0.34 -18.47
C PHE A 192 -4.37 1.58 -19.17
N PRO A 193 -5.01 2.54 -18.46
CA PRO A 193 -5.49 3.79 -19.08
C PRO A 193 -4.38 4.75 -19.58
N VAL A 194 -3.11 4.47 -19.28
CA VAL A 194 -1.93 5.23 -19.73
C VAL A 194 -1.33 4.60 -21.00
N GLY A 195 -1.88 3.47 -21.46
CA GLY A 195 -1.44 2.74 -22.64
C GLY A 195 -0.51 1.56 -22.33
N LEU A 196 -0.47 0.62 -23.29
CA LEU A 196 0.19 -0.68 -23.14
C LEU A 196 1.67 -0.58 -22.76
N LEU A 197 2.40 0.37 -23.35
CA LEU A 197 3.84 0.59 -23.07
C LEU A 197 4.09 1.17 -21.67
N GLY A 198 3.11 1.91 -21.11
CA GLY A 198 3.11 2.31 -19.71
C GLY A 198 2.84 1.12 -18.79
N SER A 199 1.88 0.27 -19.17
CA SER A 199 1.50 -0.95 -18.43
C SER A 199 2.67 -1.93 -18.29
N VAL A 200 3.41 -2.21 -19.36
CA VAL A 200 4.58 -3.11 -19.33
C VAL A 200 5.68 -2.57 -18.40
N LYS A 201 5.93 -1.26 -18.42
CA LYS A 201 6.89 -0.61 -17.49
C LYS A 201 6.41 -0.67 -16.05
N ALA A 202 5.11 -0.50 -15.80
CA ALA A 202 4.51 -0.60 -14.47
C ALA A 202 4.54 -2.04 -13.92
N VAL A 203 4.28 -3.04 -14.76
CA VAL A 203 4.42 -4.47 -14.42
C VAL A 203 5.86 -4.77 -14.01
N GLY A 204 6.86 -4.31 -14.77
CA GLY A 204 8.28 -4.48 -14.42
C GLY A 204 8.67 -3.87 -13.06
N LEU A 205 8.18 -2.66 -12.76
CA LEU A 205 8.36 -2.01 -11.46
C LEU A 205 7.57 -2.72 -10.33
N GLY A 206 6.40 -3.27 -10.63
CA GLY A 206 5.60 -4.08 -9.70
C GLY A 206 6.29 -5.39 -9.33
N VAL A 207 6.88 -6.09 -10.30
CA VAL A 207 7.71 -7.28 -10.05
C VAL A 207 8.93 -6.93 -9.21
N SER A 208 9.71 -5.90 -9.58
CA SER A 208 10.95 -5.58 -8.85
C SER A 208 10.68 -5.12 -7.42
N SER A 209 9.71 -4.23 -7.19
CA SER A 209 9.33 -3.79 -5.84
C SER A 209 8.72 -4.93 -5.00
N GLY A 210 7.91 -5.80 -5.60
CA GLY A 210 7.37 -6.99 -4.94
C GLY A 210 8.45 -8.05 -4.61
N LEU A 211 9.51 -8.16 -5.44
CA LEU A 211 10.69 -8.96 -5.12
C LEU A 211 11.50 -8.35 -3.97
N THR A 212 11.68 -7.02 -3.92
CA THR A 212 12.31 -6.36 -2.77
C THR A 212 11.53 -6.59 -1.47
N LEU A 213 10.21 -6.47 -1.51
CA LEU A 213 9.35 -6.76 -0.35
C LEU A 213 9.44 -8.24 0.07
N SER A 214 9.42 -9.15 -0.91
CA SER A 214 9.63 -10.59 -0.69
C SER A 214 10.98 -10.89 -0.05
N ALA A 215 12.06 -10.22 -0.47
CA ALA A 215 13.39 -10.34 0.14
C ALA A 215 13.41 -9.87 1.60
N VAL A 216 12.78 -8.73 1.92
CA VAL A 216 12.65 -8.25 3.31
C VAL A 216 11.91 -9.27 4.19
N VAL A 217 10.84 -9.89 3.67
CA VAL A 217 10.09 -10.92 4.41
C VAL A 217 10.92 -12.20 4.63
N HIS A 218 11.77 -12.60 3.67
CA HIS A 218 12.71 -13.72 3.89
C HIS A 218 13.82 -13.38 4.87
N LEU A 219 14.37 -12.16 4.85
CA LEU A 219 15.37 -11.69 5.83
C LEU A 219 14.77 -11.67 7.25
N TYR A 220 13.53 -11.23 7.41
CA TYR A 220 12.81 -11.29 8.68
C TYR A 220 12.61 -12.74 9.16
N ALA A 221 12.16 -13.64 8.28
CA ALA A 221 12.00 -15.06 8.61
C ALA A 221 13.33 -15.72 9.03
N MET A 222 14.43 -15.39 8.32
CA MET A 222 15.80 -15.82 8.65
C MET A 222 16.25 -15.27 10.01
N SER A 223 15.94 -14.01 10.36
CA SER A 223 16.30 -13.41 11.65
C SER A 223 15.57 -14.01 12.87
N ILE A 224 14.63 -14.94 12.66
CA ILE A 224 13.86 -15.64 13.69
C ILE A 224 14.10 -17.17 13.58
N ASP A 225 14.99 -17.62 12.67
CA ASP A 225 15.26 -19.03 12.37
C ASP A 225 14.00 -19.87 12.03
N LYS A 226 13.00 -19.23 11.40
CA LYS A 226 11.69 -19.84 11.10
C LYS A 226 11.37 -19.86 9.60
N PRO A 227 10.65 -20.90 9.11
CA PRO A 227 10.10 -20.87 7.76
C PRO A 227 9.09 -19.73 7.62
N VAL A 228 9.05 -19.07 6.45
CA VAL A 228 8.29 -17.83 6.22
C VAL A 228 6.82 -17.93 6.63
N ALA A 229 6.17 -19.06 6.41
CA ALA A 229 4.76 -19.27 6.80
C ALA A 229 4.55 -19.32 8.33
N GLU A 230 5.54 -19.80 9.10
CA GLU A 230 5.49 -19.80 10.56
C GLU A 230 5.91 -18.44 11.14
N ALA A 231 6.88 -17.77 10.52
CA ALA A 231 7.23 -16.39 10.85
C ALA A 231 6.00 -15.46 10.68
N TYR A 232 5.26 -15.59 9.57
CA TYR A 232 4.00 -14.87 9.34
C TYR A 232 2.92 -15.24 10.38
N ARG A 233 2.73 -16.52 10.71
CA ARG A 233 1.75 -16.95 11.74
C ARG A 233 2.11 -16.45 13.14
N THR A 234 3.41 -16.42 13.48
CA THR A 234 3.91 -15.87 14.76
C THR A 234 3.65 -14.36 14.82
N PHE A 235 4.11 -13.63 13.80
CA PHE A 235 3.88 -12.18 13.66
C PHE A 235 2.39 -11.81 13.73
N LYS A 236 1.51 -12.57 13.05
CA LYS A 236 0.06 -12.36 13.09
C LYS A 236 -0.53 -12.54 14.49
N ARG A 237 -0.21 -13.64 15.17
CA ARG A 237 -0.68 -13.91 16.54
C ARG A 237 -0.26 -12.79 17.50
N ASP A 238 0.98 -12.34 17.38
CA ASP A 238 1.56 -11.37 18.32
C ASP A 238 1.04 -9.95 18.05
N TYR A 239 0.83 -9.59 16.78
CA TYR A 239 0.15 -8.35 16.38
C TYR A 239 -1.33 -8.33 16.79
N GLU A 240 -2.07 -9.43 16.61
CA GLU A 240 -3.46 -9.53 17.08
C GLU A 240 -3.56 -9.45 18.61
N LYS A 241 -2.53 -9.90 19.35
CA LYS A 241 -2.44 -9.73 20.81
C LYS A 241 -2.22 -8.25 21.18
N GLU A 242 -1.27 -7.57 20.53
CA GLU A 242 -1.02 -6.14 20.72
C GLU A 242 -2.28 -5.31 20.43
N LEU A 243 -2.92 -5.56 19.29
CA LEU A 243 -4.14 -4.86 18.86
C LEU A 243 -5.32 -5.07 19.83
N LYS A 244 -5.47 -6.26 20.41
CA LYS A 244 -6.46 -6.53 21.47
C LYS A 244 -6.14 -5.74 22.74
N THR A 245 -4.89 -5.75 23.22
CA THR A 245 -4.51 -4.97 24.41
C THR A 245 -4.65 -3.45 24.21
N ALA A 246 -4.39 -2.95 22.99
CA ALA A 246 -4.64 -1.55 22.64
C ALA A 246 -6.14 -1.21 22.62
N LEU A 247 -6.99 -2.09 22.09
CA LEU A 247 -8.44 -1.92 22.08
C LEU A 247 -9.03 -1.98 23.50
N GLU A 248 -8.59 -2.91 24.35
CA GLU A 248 -8.96 -2.97 25.77
C GLU A 248 -8.51 -1.74 26.56
N TRP A 249 -7.37 -1.15 26.22
CA TRP A 249 -6.89 0.10 26.82
C TRP A 249 -7.79 1.27 26.39
N ASP A 250 -8.11 1.38 25.10
CA ASP A 250 -8.98 2.43 24.58
C ASP A 250 -10.41 2.34 25.14
N LEU A 251 -10.96 1.14 25.31
CA LEU A 251 -12.25 0.94 25.99
C LEU A 251 -12.20 1.35 27.47
N ARG A 252 -11.12 1.04 28.19
CA ARG A 252 -10.93 1.50 29.59
C ARG A 252 -10.84 3.03 29.70
N VAL A 253 -10.18 3.68 28.73
CA VAL A 253 -10.14 5.14 28.64
C VAL A 253 -11.52 5.73 28.31
N GLU A 254 -12.27 5.12 27.40
CA GLU A 254 -13.63 5.57 27.04
C GLU A 254 -14.64 5.38 28.19
N GLN A 255 -14.51 4.31 28.98
CA GLN A 255 -15.26 4.08 30.22
C GLN A 255 -14.97 5.19 31.23
N LEU A 256 -13.71 5.44 31.58
CA LEU A 256 -13.36 6.53 32.50
C LEU A 256 -13.78 7.92 31.99
N MET A 257 -13.74 8.18 30.68
CA MET A 257 -14.26 9.43 30.11
C MET A 257 -15.77 9.59 30.32
N LYS A 258 -16.55 8.49 30.35
CA LYS A 258 -17.98 8.51 30.66
C LYS A 258 -18.24 8.60 32.16
N ASP A 259 -17.53 7.82 32.96
CA ASP A 259 -17.74 7.70 34.41
C ASP A 259 -17.29 8.97 35.17
N GLU A 260 -16.12 9.54 34.83
CA GLU A 260 -15.62 10.81 35.39
C GLU A 260 -16.07 12.04 34.56
N ASN A 261 -16.89 11.86 33.51
CA ASN A 261 -17.36 12.90 32.57
C ASN A 261 -16.22 13.79 32.00
N ILE A 262 -15.08 13.17 31.66
CA ILE A 262 -13.89 13.88 31.20
C ILE A 262 -13.95 14.08 29.67
N THR A 263 -14.08 15.34 29.25
CA THR A 263 -14.09 15.73 27.82
C THR A 263 -12.76 15.53 27.10
N TRP A 264 -11.63 15.60 27.81
CA TRP A 264 -10.29 15.50 27.23
C TRP A 264 -9.66 14.12 27.43
N ARG A 265 -9.59 13.31 26.36
CA ARG A 265 -8.96 11.98 26.36
C ARG A 265 -7.54 11.94 26.95
N GLN A 266 -6.75 12.99 26.76
CA GLN A 266 -5.39 13.09 27.35
C GLN A 266 -5.41 13.16 28.88
N THR A 267 -6.43 13.76 29.48
CA THR A 267 -6.63 13.79 30.93
C THR A 267 -7.04 12.42 31.45
N ALA A 268 -8.00 11.76 30.79
CA ALA A 268 -8.42 10.40 31.13
C ALA A 268 -7.27 9.38 31.00
N VAL A 269 -6.42 9.48 29.97
CA VAL A 269 -5.21 8.63 29.83
C VAL A 269 -4.21 8.85 30.96
N LYS A 270 -3.99 10.09 31.41
CA LYS A 270 -3.16 10.38 32.60
C LYS A 270 -3.78 9.81 33.87
N ARG A 271 -5.10 9.93 34.01
CA ARG A 271 -5.86 9.48 35.18
C ARG A 271 -5.88 7.95 35.31
N LEU A 272 -6.13 7.23 34.21
CA LEU A 272 -6.03 5.77 34.15
C LEU A 272 -4.64 5.28 34.58
N LYS A 273 -3.57 5.92 34.08
CA LYS A 273 -2.19 5.58 34.48
C LYS A 273 -1.92 5.79 35.97
N GLN A 274 -2.48 6.84 36.58
CA GLN A 274 -2.39 7.04 38.04
C GLN A 274 -3.14 5.94 38.81
N LEU A 275 -4.33 5.56 38.37
CA LEU A 275 -5.12 4.51 39.01
C LEU A 275 -4.45 3.14 38.91
N ASP A 276 -3.85 2.81 37.77
CA ASP A 276 -3.12 1.56 37.60
C ASP A 276 -1.80 1.56 38.38
N GLN A 277 -1.10 2.69 38.49
CA GLN A 277 0.06 2.83 39.41
C GLN A 277 -0.33 2.65 40.88
N GLN A 278 -1.48 3.19 41.31
CA GLN A 278 -1.99 3.03 42.68
C GLN A 278 -2.38 1.57 42.98
N LYS A 279 -2.99 0.87 42.02
CA LYS A 279 -3.31 -0.57 42.16
C LYS A 279 -2.07 -1.47 42.20
N LEU A 280 -0.99 -1.10 41.51
CA LEU A 280 0.26 -1.85 41.58
C LEU A 280 0.89 -1.68 42.96
N ALA A 281 1.08 -0.43 43.42
CA ALA A 281 1.63 -0.17 44.75
C ALA A 281 0.82 -0.85 45.88
N ALA A 282 -0.52 -0.83 45.81
CA ALA A 282 -1.40 -1.45 46.80
C ALA A 282 -1.48 -3.00 46.71
N ASN A 283 -0.70 -3.65 45.83
CA ASN A 283 -0.54 -5.10 45.77
C ASN A 283 0.90 -5.55 46.15
N ASP A 284 1.81 -4.61 46.40
CA ASP A 284 3.21 -4.87 46.77
C ASP A 284 3.48 -4.71 48.29
N ASP A 285 2.48 -4.24 49.06
CA ASP A 285 2.44 -4.12 50.54
C ASP A 285 1.70 -5.29 51.22
#